data_AF-A0A2Z6B0E0-F1
#
_entry.id   AF-A0A2Z6B0E0-F1
#
_cell.length_a   1.000
_cell.length_b   1.000
_cell.length_c   1.000
_cell.angle_alpha   90.00
_cell.angle_beta   90.00
_cell.angle_gamma   90.00
#
_symmetry.space_group_name_H-M   'P 1'
#
loop_
_entity.id
_entity.type
_entity.pdbx_description
1 polymer ?
#
loop_
_entity_poly.entity_id
_entity_poly.type
_entity_poly.pdbx_seq_one_letter_code
_entity_poly.pdbx_strand_id
1 'polypeptide(L)'
;MAADERAELQSLSRDELLDVFEGGLFELVTEGKEYSDLLEMTLALGIKSFMRDKLAGLDSEELIEMFLDSERVVVELVDYAAEQGLLDEE
;
A
#
# COMPACT_ATOMS: atom_id res chain seq x y z
N MET A 1 12.57 -16.66 1.78
CA MET A 1 11.42 -16.02 1.09
C MET A 1 11.57 -14.51 1.19
N ALA A 2 11.42 -13.85 2.35
CA ALA A 2 11.58 -12.39 2.46
C ALA A 2 12.95 -11.81 2.01
N ALA A 3 14.05 -12.58 2.14
CA ALA A 3 15.37 -12.13 1.70
C ALA A 3 15.57 -12.13 0.18
N ASP A 4 14.92 -13.06 -0.53
CA ASP A 4 14.96 -13.12 -2.00
C ASP A 4 14.06 -12.02 -2.59
N GLU A 5 12.89 -11.82 -1.99
CA GLU A 5 11.92 -10.78 -2.35
C GLU A 5 12.49 -9.36 -2.15
N ARG A 6 13.21 -9.11 -1.04
CA ARG A 6 13.93 -7.85 -0.82
C ARG A 6 15.00 -7.61 -1.91
N ALA A 7 15.72 -8.64 -2.32
CA ALA A 7 16.76 -8.52 -3.34
C ALA A 7 16.17 -8.22 -4.73
N GLU A 8 15.02 -8.81 -5.05
CA GLU A 8 14.27 -8.51 -6.27
C GLU A 8 13.80 -7.05 -6.27
N LEU A 9 13.22 -6.56 -5.18
CA LEU A 9 12.77 -5.17 -5.07
C LEU A 9 13.92 -4.16 -5.15
N GLN A 10 15.07 -4.46 -4.53
CA GLN A 10 16.27 -3.60 -4.60
C GLN A 10 16.85 -3.46 -6.01
N SER A 11 16.51 -4.37 -6.93
CA SER A 11 16.95 -4.31 -8.32
C SER A 11 16.12 -3.35 -9.19
N LEU A 12 14.97 -2.91 -8.67
CA LEU A 12 14.01 -2.06 -9.36
C LEU A 12 14.35 -0.58 -9.17
N SER A 13 14.02 0.22 -10.18
CA SER A 13 13.98 1.68 -10.03
C SER A 13 12.84 2.10 -9.12
N ARG A 14 12.88 3.34 -8.61
CA ARG A 14 11.82 3.87 -7.75
C ARG A 14 10.44 3.89 -8.43
N ASP A 15 10.39 4.21 -9.72
CA ASP A 15 9.12 4.22 -10.45
C ASP A 15 8.59 2.79 -10.61
N GLU A 16 9.45 1.82 -10.91
CA GLU A 16 9.09 0.39 -10.94
C GLU A 16 8.66 -0.13 -9.56
N LEU A 17 9.28 0.33 -8.48
CA LEU A 17 8.86 0.01 -7.12
C LEU A 17 7.44 0.51 -6.83
N LEU A 18 7.12 1.74 -7.23
CA LEU A 18 5.78 2.30 -7.05
C LEU A 18 4.73 1.52 -7.87
N ASP A 19 5.05 1.13 -9.09
CA ASP A 19 4.15 0.32 -9.94
C ASP A 19 3.92 -1.08 -9.32
N VAL A 20 4.98 -1.74 -8.85
CA VAL A 20 4.88 -3.04 -8.16
C VAL A 20 4.09 -2.90 -6.86
N PHE A 21 4.29 -1.82 -6.11
CA PHE A 21 3.56 -1.55 -4.87
C PHE A 21 2.07 -1.33 -5.14
N GLU A 22 1.71 -0.55 -6.16
CA GLU A 22 0.30 -0.34 -6.55
C GLU A 22 -0.37 -1.68 -6.88
N GLY A 23 0.30 -2.53 -7.66
CA GLY A 23 -0.18 -3.86 -8.02
C GLY A 23 -0.35 -4.78 -6.82
N GLY A 24 0.67 -4.88 -5.96
CA GLY A 24 0.65 -5.72 -4.77
C GLY A 24 -0.41 -5.28 -3.76
N LEU A 25 -0.57 -3.97 -3.56
CA LEU A 25 -1.62 -3.42 -2.69
C LEU A 25 -3.02 -3.70 -3.25
N PHE A 26 -3.20 -3.55 -4.57
CA PHE A 26 -4.47 -3.88 -5.21
C PHE A 26 -4.82 -5.36 -5.03
N GLU A 27 -3.88 -6.27 -5.26
CA GLU A 27 -4.09 -7.72 -5.07
C GLU A 27 -4.39 -8.05 -3.61
N LEU A 28 -3.63 -7.48 -2.66
CA LEU A 28 -3.85 -7.65 -1.23
C LEU A 28 -5.27 -7.26 -0.80
N VAL A 29 -5.76 -6.14 -1.31
CA VAL A 29 -7.08 -5.60 -0.96
C VAL A 29 -8.23 -6.31 -1.69
N THR A 30 -8.00 -6.78 -2.92
CA THR A 30 -9.07 -7.35 -3.78
C THR A 30 -9.19 -8.86 -3.73
N GLU A 31 -8.08 -9.57 -3.52
CA GLU A 31 -8.03 -11.03 -3.48
C GLU A 31 -7.90 -11.60 -2.06
N GLY A 32 -7.53 -10.74 -1.09
CA GLY A 32 -7.55 -11.04 0.34
C GLY A 32 -8.98 -11.33 0.84
N LYS A 33 -9.31 -12.61 1.02
CA LYS A 33 -10.64 -13.14 1.34
C LYS A 33 -11.35 -12.61 2.61
N GLU A 34 -10.77 -11.68 3.37
CA GLU A 34 -11.28 -11.28 4.70
C GLU A 34 -11.53 -9.78 4.88
N TYR A 35 -11.39 -8.94 3.84
CA TYR A 35 -11.45 -7.48 4.00
C TYR A 35 -12.40 -6.77 3.02
N SER A 36 -13.67 -7.18 2.97
CA SER A 36 -14.69 -6.51 2.14
C SER A 36 -14.77 -5.01 2.39
N ASP A 37 -14.66 -4.61 3.66
CA ASP A 37 -14.79 -3.22 4.08
C ASP A 37 -13.55 -2.41 3.70
N LEU A 38 -12.37 -3.04 3.77
CA LEU A 38 -11.11 -2.46 3.28
C LEU A 38 -11.14 -2.28 1.76
N LEU A 39 -11.73 -3.22 1.02
CA LEU A 39 -11.93 -3.11 -0.41
C LEU A 39 -12.84 -1.94 -0.77
N GLU A 40 -13.98 -1.79 -0.08
CA GLU A 40 -14.88 -0.66 -0.29
C GLU A 40 -14.23 0.68 0.05
N MET A 41 -13.50 0.77 1.16
CA MET A 41 -12.74 1.96 1.55
C MET A 41 -11.66 2.31 0.52
N THR A 42 -10.90 1.32 0.07
CA THR A 42 -9.79 1.52 -0.87
C THR A 42 -10.29 1.94 -2.25
N LEU A 43 -11.45 1.41 -2.68
CA LEU A 43 -12.15 1.87 -3.88
C LEU A 43 -12.71 3.30 -3.72
N ALA A 44 -13.16 3.68 -2.52
CA ALA A 44 -13.66 5.01 -2.22
C ALA A 44 -12.56 6.08 -2.14
N LEU A 45 -11.39 5.76 -1.55
CA LEU A 45 -10.22 6.65 -1.49
C LEU A 45 -9.52 6.82 -2.84
N GLY A 46 -9.45 5.72 -3.59
CA GLY A 46 -8.55 5.56 -4.71
C GLY A 46 -7.11 5.31 -4.26
N ILE A 47 -6.62 4.09 -4.51
CA ILE A 47 -5.22 3.65 -4.28
C ILE A 47 -4.22 4.68 -4.80
N LYS A 48 -4.50 5.30 -5.95
CA LYS A 48 -3.65 6.33 -6.55
C LYS A 48 -3.50 7.60 -5.69
N SER A 49 -4.52 7.99 -4.93
CA SER A 49 -4.42 9.12 -4.00
C SER A 49 -3.51 8.76 -2.84
N PHE A 50 -3.64 7.56 -2.27
CA PHE A 50 -2.74 7.07 -1.22
C PHE A 50 -1.29 6.98 -1.71
N MET A 51 -1.07 6.36 -2.87
CA MET A 51 0.25 6.29 -3.51
C MET A 51 0.87 7.67 -3.71
N ARG A 52 0.10 8.65 -4.20
CA ARG A 52 0.58 10.01 -4.42
C ARG A 52 0.87 10.76 -3.12
N ASP A 53 0.00 10.66 -2.14
CA ASP A 53 0.01 11.55 -0.99
C ASP A 53 0.85 11.00 0.18
N LYS A 54 1.02 9.67 0.27
CA LYS A 54 1.81 9.00 1.32
C LYS A 54 3.10 8.37 0.79
N LEU A 55 3.09 7.81 -0.42
CA LEU A 55 4.23 7.01 -0.92
C LEU A 55 5.14 7.77 -1.91
N ALA A 56 4.63 8.76 -2.63
CA ALA A 56 5.43 9.50 -3.61
C ALA A 56 6.51 10.41 -2.99
N GLY A 57 6.52 10.58 -1.68
CA GLY A 57 7.58 11.28 -0.94
C GLY A 57 8.68 10.38 -0.38
N LEU A 58 8.44 9.07 -0.31
CA LEU A 58 9.34 8.11 0.32
C LEU A 58 10.51 7.74 -0.60
N ASP A 59 11.63 7.39 0.01
CA ASP A 59 12.76 6.83 -0.69
C ASP A 59 12.58 5.33 -1.01
N SER A 60 13.47 4.78 -1.84
CA SER A 60 13.38 3.38 -2.27
C SER A 60 13.50 2.38 -1.11
N GLU A 61 14.28 2.70 -0.07
CA GLU A 61 14.45 1.79 1.06
C GLU A 61 13.18 1.77 1.92
N GLU A 62 12.60 2.93 2.18
CA GLU A 62 11.30 3.06 2.86
C GLU A 62 10.17 2.35 2.11
N LEU A 63 10.10 2.48 0.78
CA LEU A 63 9.11 1.80 -0.05
C LEU A 63 9.25 0.28 0.02
N ILE A 64 10.49 -0.23 0.03
CA ILE A 64 10.76 -1.67 0.14
C ILE A 64 10.37 -2.18 1.53
N GLU A 65 10.66 -1.43 2.59
CA GLU A 65 10.26 -1.82 3.94
C GLU A 65 8.74 -1.84 4.11
N MET A 66 8.04 -0.86 3.55
CA MET A 66 6.58 -0.88 3.54
C MET A 66 6.05 -2.07 2.73
N PHE A 67 6.61 -2.37 1.56
CA PHE A 67 6.13 -3.47 0.73
C PHE A 67 6.25 -4.83 1.45
N LEU A 68 7.35 -5.04 2.16
CA LEU A 68 7.60 -6.28 2.90
C LEU A 68 6.76 -6.41 4.18
N ASP A 69 6.17 -5.32 4.66
CA ASP A 69 5.31 -5.26 5.84
C ASP A 69 3.86 -4.93 5.44
N SER A 70 3.20 -5.92 4.83
CA SER A 70 1.85 -5.78 4.29
C SER A 70 0.79 -5.40 5.33
N GLU A 71 0.95 -5.82 6.60
CA GLU A 71 0.06 -5.41 7.69
C GLU A 71 0.19 -3.92 7.97
N ARG A 72 1.41 -3.40 8.04
CA ARG A 72 1.65 -1.96 8.24
C ARG A 72 1.05 -1.13 7.12
N VAL A 73 1.14 -1.58 5.87
CA VAL A 73 0.56 -0.86 4.72
C VAL A 73 -0.96 -0.78 4.82
N VAL A 74 -1.62 -1.85 5.26
CA VAL A 74 -3.06 -1.86 5.49
C VAL A 74 -3.45 -0.86 6.58
N VAL A 75 -2.71 -0.79 7.68
CA VAL A 75 -2.96 0.19 8.75
C VAL A 75 -2.81 1.62 8.23
N GLU A 76 -1.74 1.93 7.51
CA GLU A 76 -1.52 3.27 6.93
C GLU A 76 -2.62 3.66 5.92
N LEU A 77 -3.15 2.68 5.18
CA LEU A 77 -4.26 2.90 4.25
C LEU A 77 -5.57 3.22 5.00
N VAL A 78 -5.84 2.53 6.11
CA VAL A 78 -6.99 2.78 6.99
C VAL A 78 -6.88 4.14 7.67
N ASP A 79 -5.70 4.48 8.20
CA ASP A 79 -5.46 5.79 8.81
C ASP A 79 -5.62 6.91 7.79
N TYR A 80 -5.09 6.73 6.57
CA TYR A 80 -5.30 7.68 5.49
C TYR A 80 -6.79 7.81 5.12
N ALA A 81 -7.55 6.72 5.17
CA ALA A 81 -8.99 6.75 4.95
C ALA A 81 -9.74 7.57 6.00
N ALA A 82 -9.36 7.42 7.27
CA ALA A 82 -9.88 8.23 8.36
C ALA A 82 -9.51 9.71 8.20
N GLU A 83 -8.25 10.03 7.83
CA GLU A 83 -7.82 11.41 7.55
C GLU A 83 -8.63 12.08 6.43
N GLN A 84 -9.10 11.30 5.44
CA GLN A 84 -9.95 11.79 4.35
C GLN A 84 -11.45 11.89 4.74
N GLY A 85 -11.81 11.53 5.98
CA GLY A 85 -13.19 11.53 6.45
C GLY A 85 -14.06 10.44 5.82
N LEU A 86 -13.43 9.35 5.33
CA LEU A 86 -14.11 8.20 4.73
C LEU A 86 -14.40 7.10 5.77
N LEU A 87 -13.84 7.24 6.96
CA LEU A 87 -14.21 6.50 8.15
C LEU A 87 -14.69 7.48 9.22
N ASP A 88 -15.81 7.16 9.88
CA ASP A 88 -16.20 7.83 11.11
C ASP A 88 -15.26 7.36 12.23
N GLU A 89 -14.65 8.31 12.95
CA GLU A 89 -13.92 8.03 14.20
C GLU A 89 -14.95 7.54 15.25
N GLU A 90 -15.02 6.24 15.54
CA GLU A 90 -15.73 5.72 16.72
C GLU A 90 -14.93 5.92 18.02
#